data_AF-A0A850AA81-F1
#
_entry.id   AF-A0A850AA81-F1
#
_cell.length_a   1.000
_cell.length_b   1.000
_cell.length_c   1.000
_cell.angle_alpha   90.00
_cell.angle_beta   90.00
_cell.angle_gamma   90.00
#
_symmetry.space_group_name_H-M   'P 1'
#
loop_
_entity.id
_entity.type
_entity.pdbx_description
1 polymer ?
#
loop_
_entity_poly.entity_id
_entity_poly.type
_entity_poly.pdbx_seq_one_letter_code
_entity_poly.pdbx_strand_id
1 'polypeptide(L)'
;MSSTAETLETPLGVIDSLQHGFDLINRRPWLLIIPLLVDLLLWRGPRLSIAPLFARGVDLFTSQPEVATSLTPDMQTLLETFRRLGDSYNLLALLAGSITGLPSLLARVDVATGLAPVSPAVTLHDFRQVLLYIVLLIPAGLLIGSVWLAFLARATAPEASERQPAWRHAGWIWFNTGLYLLLLAGAALIMGVLFALFSSILILLLGPSSQYALLVLSFWFTIWFGIGLSFVISAIALDGVNVARAVWRSINVVGRNLSSTIGLLLLILLLSEGFTRIWLLIGGSTLGLSIGILGHAYIGVALTAATLLFYRARYEHWQRLRQNVAEARRKQADTRL
;
A
#
# COMPACT_ATOMS: atom_id res chain seq x y z
N MET A 1 9.99 -50.01 1.23
CA MET A 1 9.73 -48.74 1.94
C MET A 1 10.70 -47.64 1.49
N SER A 2 10.67 -47.25 0.20
CA SER A 2 11.38 -46.07 -0.31
C SER A 2 10.83 -45.76 -1.70
N SER A 3 9.89 -44.80 -1.80
CA SER A 3 9.43 -44.13 -3.03
C SER A 3 8.08 -43.46 -2.77
N THR A 4 8.08 -42.30 -2.09
CA THR A 4 7.02 -41.26 -2.19
C THR A 4 7.47 -40.05 -1.37
N ALA A 5 8.68 -39.55 -1.63
CA ALA A 5 9.03 -38.17 -1.32
C ALA A 5 9.13 -37.48 -2.67
N GLU A 6 7.97 -37.29 -3.30
CA GLU A 6 7.82 -36.34 -4.40
C GLU A 6 8.39 -35.03 -3.89
N THR A 7 9.51 -34.59 -4.48
CA THR A 7 10.22 -33.38 -4.07
C THR A 7 9.25 -32.23 -4.16
N LEU A 8 8.75 -31.78 -3.02
CA LEU A 8 7.90 -30.59 -2.94
C LEU A 8 8.74 -29.43 -3.45
N GLU A 9 8.51 -29.03 -4.70
CA GLU A 9 9.22 -27.92 -5.32
C GLU A 9 9.19 -26.72 -4.38
N THR A 10 10.38 -26.18 -4.13
CA THR A 10 10.53 -25.02 -3.27
C THR A 10 9.76 -23.85 -3.87
N PRO A 11 9.00 -23.10 -3.06
CA PRO A 11 8.25 -21.97 -3.58
C PRO A 11 9.22 -20.91 -4.13
N LEU A 12 8.82 -20.24 -5.22
CA LEU A 12 9.58 -19.22 -5.98
C LEU A 12 10.52 -18.35 -5.13
N GLY A 13 11.80 -18.18 -5.42
CA GLY A 13 12.67 -17.30 -4.61
C GLY A 13 12.21 -15.84 -4.55
N VAL A 14 12.77 -15.04 -3.64
CA VAL A 14 12.54 -13.57 -3.61
C VAL A 14 13.03 -12.93 -4.91
N ILE A 15 14.25 -13.28 -5.34
CA ILE A 15 14.84 -12.76 -6.58
C ILE A 15 14.08 -13.26 -7.81
N ASP A 16 13.71 -14.54 -7.84
CA ASP A 16 12.90 -15.11 -8.92
C ASP A 16 11.54 -14.39 -9.03
N SER A 17 10.91 -14.06 -7.90
CA SER A 17 9.65 -13.29 -7.89
C SER A 17 9.82 -11.93 -8.55
N LEU A 18 10.93 -11.23 -8.28
CA LEU A 18 11.25 -9.95 -8.91
C LEU A 18 11.50 -10.13 -10.41
N GLN A 19 12.31 -11.11 -10.81
CA GLN A 19 12.61 -11.41 -12.22
C GLN A 19 11.33 -11.69 -13.00
N HIS A 20 10.45 -12.56 -12.49
CA HIS A 20 9.17 -12.85 -13.13
C HIS A 20 8.24 -11.62 -13.19
N GLY A 21 8.31 -10.73 -12.20
CA GLY A 21 7.59 -9.46 -12.23
C GLY A 21 8.01 -8.56 -13.41
N PHE A 22 9.31 -8.44 -13.66
CA PHE A 22 9.85 -7.71 -14.81
C PHE A 22 9.55 -8.42 -16.15
N ASP A 23 9.71 -9.74 -16.21
CA ASP A 23 9.40 -10.54 -17.40
C ASP A 23 7.93 -10.40 -17.81
N LEU A 24 7.02 -10.32 -16.83
CA LEU A 24 5.61 -10.13 -17.10
C LEU A 24 5.35 -8.83 -17.87
N ILE A 25 5.97 -7.73 -17.45
CA ILE A 25 5.77 -6.43 -18.11
C ILE A 25 6.38 -6.43 -19.51
N ASN A 26 7.56 -7.02 -19.67
CA ASN A 26 8.20 -7.14 -20.98
C ASN A 26 7.30 -7.88 -21.97
N ARG A 27 6.55 -8.88 -21.51
CA ARG A 27 5.58 -9.62 -22.33
C ARG A 27 4.22 -8.92 -22.45
N ARG A 28 3.87 -8.05 -21.51
CA ARG A 28 2.53 -7.43 -21.39
C ARG A 28 2.65 -5.93 -21.06
N PRO A 29 3.26 -5.12 -21.96
CA PRO A 29 3.51 -3.70 -21.70
C PRO A 29 2.22 -2.87 -21.57
N TRP A 30 1.09 -3.40 -22.07
CA TRP A 30 -0.23 -2.78 -21.92
C TRP A 30 -0.66 -2.62 -20.44
N LEU A 31 -0.07 -3.37 -19.50
CA LEU A 31 -0.30 -3.20 -18.05
C LEU A 31 0.16 -1.84 -17.51
N LEU A 32 0.98 -1.10 -18.27
CA LEU A 32 1.44 0.24 -17.93
C LEU A 32 0.42 1.33 -18.24
N ILE A 33 -0.60 1.05 -19.07
CA ILE A 33 -1.54 2.06 -19.58
C ILE A 33 -2.25 2.78 -18.43
N ILE A 34 -2.82 2.04 -17.47
CA ILE A 34 -3.58 2.65 -16.36
C ILE A 34 -2.67 3.51 -15.45
N PRO A 35 -1.53 3.01 -14.94
CA PRO A 35 -0.56 3.85 -14.21
C PRO A 35 -0.17 5.12 -14.95
N LEU A 36 0.13 5.01 -16.25
CA LEU A 36 0.51 6.15 -17.08
C LEU A 36 -0.64 7.15 -17.23
N LEU A 37 -1.86 6.69 -17.45
CA LEU A 37 -3.02 7.57 -17.55
C LEU A 37 -3.29 8.30 -16.23
N VAL A 38 -3.11 7.65 -15.09
CA VAL A 38 -3.24 8.29 -13.77
C VAL A 38 -2.17 9.37 -13.60
N ASP A 39 -0.90 9.07 -13.90
CA ASP A 39 0.16 10.08 -13.81
C ASP A 39 -0.08 11.22 -14.80
N LEU A 40 -0.48 10.96 -16.05
CA LEU A 40 -0.83 12.00 -17.02
C LEU A 40 -2.00 12.87 -16.54
N LEU A 41 -3.01 12.27 -15.90
CA LEU A 41 -4.11 12.99 -15.28
C LEU A 41 -3.63 13.86 -14.11
N LEU A 42 -2.74 13.36 -13.25
CA LEU A 42 -2.17 14.15 -12.16
C LEU A 42 -1.24 15.26 -12.68
N TRP A 43 -0.59 15.03 -13.81
CA TRP A 43 0.28 16.01 -14.45
C TRP A 43 -0.51 17.16 -15.08
N ARG A 44 -1.56 16.85 -15.84
CA ARG A 44 -2.33 17.82 -16.63
C ARG A 44 -3.62 18.29 -15.95
N GLY A 45 -4.08 17.57 -14.93
CA GLY A 45 -5.32 17.84 -14.22
C GLY A 45 -5.22 19.00 -13.24
N PRO A 46 -6.37 19.52 -12.77
CA PRO A 46 -6.41 20.59 -11.79
C PRO A 46 -5.84 20.09 -10.46
N ARG A 47 -5.03 20.93 -9.81
CA ARG A 47 -4.50 20.62 -8.48
C ARG A 47 -5.56 20.95 -7.44
N LEU A 48 -5.97 19.97 -6.63
CA LEU A 48 -6.88 20.20 -5.52
C LEU A 48 -6.07 20.50 -4.25
N SER A 49 -5.87 21.78 -3.96
CA SER A 49 -5.06 22.21 -2.81
C SER A 49 -5.91 22.33 -1.55
N ILE A 50 -5.38 21.82 -0.44
CA ILE A 50 -5.97 21.91 0.90
C ILE A 50 -5.13 22.77 1.86
N ALA A 51 -4.16 23.52 1.31
CA ALA A 51 -3.26 24.40 2.05
C ALA A 51 -3.97 25.34 3.04
N PRO A 52 -5.09 26.02 2.68
CA PRO A 52 -5.77 26.91 3.62
C PRO A 52 -6.28 26.19 4.88
N LEU A 53 -6.65 24.91 4.77
CA LEU A 53 -7.14 24.14 5.93
C LEU A 53 -6.00 23.75 6.88
N PHE A 54 -4.82 23.44 6.33
CA PHE A 54 -3.63 23.18 7.13
C PHE A 54 -3.18 24.44 7.87
N ALA A 55 -3.14 25.58 7.18
CA ALA A 55 -2.85 26.87 7.80
C ALA A 55 -3.83 27.18 8.93
N ARG A 56 -5.15 27.06 8.68
CA ARG A 56 -6.17 27.25 9.72
C ARG A 56 -6.02 26.28 10.88
N GLY A 57 -5.68 25.02 10.63
CA GLY A 57 -5.44 24.04 11.69
C GLY A 57 -4.30 24.45 12.61
N VAL A 58 -3.18 24.93 12.03
CA VAL A 58 -2.04 25.46 12.80
C VAL A 58 -2.42 26.73 13.55
N ASP A 59 -3.17 27.64 12.91
CA ASP A 59 -3.60 28.89 13.55
C ASP A 59 -4.55 28.60 14.73
N LEU A 60 -5.49 27.67 14.57
CA LEU A 60 -6.36 27.22 15.67
C LEU A 60 -5.57 26.60 16.81
N PHE A 61 -4.58 25.75 16.51
CA PHE A 61 -3.74 25.12 17.53
C PHE A 61 -2.90 26.15 18.29
N THR A 62 -2.27 27.09 17.58
CA THR A 62 -1.41 28.12 18.18
C THR A 62 -2.19 29.25 18.86
N SER A 63 -3.46 29.45 18.52
CA SER A 63 -4.33 30.43 19.19
C SER A 63 -4.72 30.05 20.62
N GLN A 64 -4.44 28.80 21.04
CA GLN A 64 -4.71 28.36 22.41
C GLN A 64 -3.66 28.97 23.37
N PRO A 65 -4.07 29.67 24.46
CA PRO A 65 -3.14 30.37 25.35
C PRO A 65 -2.07 29.47 25.98
N GLU A 66 -2.46 28.25 26.36
CA GLU A 66 -1.58 27.23 26.94
C GLU A 66 -0.48 26.79 25.96
N VAL A 67 -0.84 26.65 24.67
CA VAL A 67 0.10 26.31 23.61
C VAL A 67 1.00 27.50 23.28
N ALA A 68 0.42 28.70 23.12
CA ALA A 68 1.15 29.91 22.76
C ALA A 68 2.31 30.22 23.74
N THR A 69 2.08 30.00 25.02
CA THR A 69 3.08 30.24 26.09
C THR A 69 4.13 29.13 26.22
N SER A 70 3.90 27.95 25.65
CA SER A 70 4.76 26.77 25.76
C SER A 70 5.41 26.35 24.42
N LEU A 71 5.26 27.15 23.37
CA LEU A 71 5.85 26.90 22.05
C LEU A 71 7.38 26.90 22.12
N THR A 72 7.97 25.71 22.00
CA THR A 72 9.42 25.56 21.83
C THR A 72 9.82 25.78 20.36
N PRO A 73 11.10 26.12 20.07
CA PRO A 73 11.60 26.23 18.69
C PRO A 73 11.39 24.95 17.86
N ASP A 74 11.51 23.78 18.49
CA ASP A 74 11.26 22.49 17.85
C ASP A 74 9.79 22.37 17.42
N MET A 75 8.85 22.79 18.27
CA MET A 75 7.42 22.78 17.97
C MET A 75 7.09 23.72 16.80
N GLN A 76 7.71 24.90 16.76
CA GLN A 76 7.54 25.83 15.64
C GLN A 76 8.00 25.22 14.31
N THR A 77 9.14 24.52 14.33
CA THR A 77 9.66 23.80 13.16
C THR A 77 8.71 22.70 12.70
N LEU A 78 8.12 21.96 13.63
CA LEU A 78 7.10 20.93 13.33
C LEU A 78 5.83 21.54 12.72
N LEU A 79 5.33 22.66 13.26
CA LEU A 79 4.15 23.36 12.74
C LEU A 79 4.39 23.92 11.33
N GLU A 80 5.58 24.48 11.08
CA GLU A 80 5.97 24.94 9.74
C GLU A 80 6.08 23.77 8.76
N THR A 81 6.64 22.64 9.19
CA THR A 81 6.66 21.40 8.40
C THR A 81 5.24 20.94 8.06
N PHE A 82 4.33 21.04 9.02
CA PHE A 82 2.91 20.70 8.82
C PHE A 82 2.23 21.65 7.83
N ARG A 83 2.50 22.96 7.88
CA ARG A 83 2.01 23.91 6.86
C ARG A 83 2.51 23.56 5.46
N ARG A 84 3.81 23.29 5.32
CA ARG A 84 4.42 22.88 4.04
C ARG A 84 3.84 21.58 3.48
N LEU A 85 3.44 20.65 4.34
CA LEU A 85 2.71 19.44 3.91
C LEU A 85 1.35 19.80 3.27
N GLY A 86 0.63 20.78 3.81
CA GLY A 86 -0.60 21.28 3.18
C GLY A 86 -0.36 21.97 1.83
N ASP A 87 0.74 22.72 1.73
CA ASP A 87 1.14 23.44 0.51
C ASP A 87 1.59 22.54 -0.63
N SER A 88 1.99 21.31 -0.32
CA SER A 88 2.50 20.30 -1.25
C SER A 88 1.45 19.28 -1.66
N TYR A 89 0.48 18.99 -0.78
CA TYR A 89 -0.50 17.94 -1.03
C TYR A 89 -1.48 18.30 -2.16
N ASN A 90 -1.67 17.36 -3.09
CA ASN A 90 -2.71 17.41 -4.11
C ASN A 90 -3.77 16.36 -3.78
N LEU A 91 -4.98 16.78 -3.39
CA LEU A 91 -6.05 15.85 -3.03
C LEU A 91 -6.46 14.93 -4.20
N LEU A 92 -6.21 15.35 -5.45
CA LEU A 92 -6.44 14.52 -6.64
C LEU A 92 -5.56 13.27 -6.66
N ALA A 93 -4.42 13.27 -5.97
CA ALA A 93 -3.52 12.11 -5.84
C ALA A 93 -4.21 10.88 -5.24
N LEU A 94 -5.33 11.06 -4.53
CA LEU A 94 -6.16 9.95 -4.04
C LEU A 94 -6.66 9.03 -5.17
N LEU A 95 -6.76 9.52 -6.41
CA LEU A 95 -7.11 8.69 -7.58
C LEU A 95 -6.07 7.62 -7.91
N ALA A 96 -4.82 7.78 -7.47
CA ALA A 96 -3.82 6.73 -7.61
C ALA A 96 -4.13 5.51 -6.72
N GLY A 97 -5.01 5.65 -5.71
CA GLY A 97 -5.49 4.50 -4.94
C GLY A 97 -4.35 3.68 -4.33
N SER A 98 -3.37 4.35 -3.71
CA SER A 98 -2.08 3.79 -3.27
C SER A 98 -2.17 2.46 -2.53
N ILE A 99 -3.27 2.23 -1.79
CA ILE A 99 -3.52 0.96 -1.12
C ILE A 99 -3.49 -0.22 -2.10
N THR A 100 -4.02 -0.08 -3.31
CA THR A 100 -4.10 -1.15 -4.32
C THR A 100 -2.74 -1.55 -4.92
N GLY A 101 -1.68 -0.80 -4.61
CA GLY A 101 -0.35 -0.98 -5.21
C GLY A 101 -0.24 -0.44 -6.63
N LEU A 102 -1.21 0.36 -7.09
CA LEU A 102 -1.15 1.05 -8.38
C LEU A 102 -0.02 2.10 -8.33
N PRO A 103 1.01 1.98 -9.18
CA PRO A 103 2.13 2.91 -9.15
C PRO A 103 1.76 4.24 -9.78
N SER A 104 2.17 5.33 -9.13
CA SER A 104 2.06 6.69 -9.64
C SER A 104 3.21 7.52 -9.07
N LEU A 105 4.02 8.12 -9.94
CA LEU A 105 5.10 9.00 -9.51
C LEU A 105 4.50 10.30 -8.95
N LEU A 106 3.51 10.86 -9.65
CA LEU A 106 2.94 12.17 -9.31
C LEU A 106 1.99 12.15 -8.12
N ALA A 107 1.52 10.98 -7.69
CA ALA A 107 0.84 10.84 -6.40
C ALA A 107 1.80 10.78 -5.21
N ARG A 108 3.07 10.46 -5.45
CA ARG A 108 4.13 10.38 -4.42
C ARG A 108 4.97 11.64 -4.33
N VAL A 109 5.20 12.27 -5.48
CA VAL A 109 6.04 13.45 -5.61
C VAL A 109 5.21 14.68 -5.33
N ASP A 110 5.74 15.51 -4.45
CA ASP A 110 5.25 16.85 -4.22
C ASP A 110 5.36 17.69 -5.51
N VAL A 111 4.21 18.09 -6.08
CA VAL A 111 4.16 18.96 -7.26
C VAL A 111 4.77 20.34 -6.98
N ALA A 112 4.85 20.76 -5.71
CA ALA A 112 5.49 22.01 -5.29
C ALA A 112 7.03 21.99 -5.38
N THR A 113 7.65 20.83 -5.66
CA THR A 113 9.11 20.74 -5.95
C THR A 113 9.53 21.42 -7.26
N GLY A 114 8.57 21.97 -8.02
CA GLY A 114 8.85 22.70 -9.26
C GLY A 114 9.17 21.80 -10.46
N LEU A 115 8.98 20.48 -10.32
CA LEU A 115 9.26 19.48 -11.37
C LEU A 115 8.21 19.47 -12.50
N ALA A 116 7.03 20.07 -12.29
CA ALA A 116 5.99 20.18 -13.31
C ALA A 116 5.53 21.64 -13.43
N PRO A 117 5.16 22.12 -14.63
CA PRO A 117 4.51 23.41 -14.80
C PRO A 117 3.32 23.53 -13.85
N VAL A 118 3.14 24.71 -13.25
CA VAL A 118 2.06 24.98 -12.29
C VAL A 118 0.71 24.72 -12.95
N SER A 119 0.14 23.53 -12.72
CA SER A 119 -1.26 23.26 -13.07
C SER A 119 -2.16 24.17 -12.24
N PRO A 120 -3.25 24.70 -12.81
CA PRO A 120 -4.15 25.59 -12.07
C PRO A 120 -4.64 24.90 -10.80
N ALA A 121 -4.43 25.56 -9.67
CA ALA A 121 -4.82 25.05 -8.36
C ALA A 121 -6.23 25.54 -8.00
N VAL A 122 -7.11 24.59 -7.70
CA VAL A 122 -8.39 24.84 -7.05
C VAL A 122 -8.18 24.69 -5.55
N THR A 123 -8.20 25.80 -4.84
CA THR A 123 -8.02 25.86 -3.39
C THR A 123 -9.33 25.61 -2.66
N LEU A 124 -9.34 24.55 -1.85
CA LEU A 124 -10.49 24.17 -1.03
C LEU A 124 -10.38 24.89 0.31
N HIS A 125 -11.41 25.68 0.62
CA HIS A 125 -11.44 26.54 1.82
C HIS A 125 -12.29 25.94 2.94
N ASP A 126 -13.06 24.89 2.67
CA ASP A 126 -13.99 24.30 3.64
C ASP A 126 -13.71 22.82 3.88
N PHE A 127 -13.70 22.41 5.15
CA PHE A 127 -13.57 21.00 5.54
C PHE A 127 -14.66 20.12 4.91
N ARG A 128 -15.87 20.66 4.73
CA ARG A 128 -16.98 19.93 4.09
C ARG A 128 -16.69 19.62 2.62
N GLN A 129 -16.06 20.55 1.89
CA GLN A 129 -15.66 20.33 0.50
C GLN A 129 -14.58 19.25 0.42
N VAL A 130 -13.56 19.34 1.30
CA VAL A 130 -12.50 18.32 1.35
C VAL A 130 -13.06 16.94 1.70
N LEU A 131 -13.97 16.86 2.68
CA LEU A 131 -14.64 15.60 3.01
C LEU A 131 -15.42 15.04 1.82
N LEU A 132 -16.17 15.88 1.08
CA LEU A 132 -16.87 15.47 -0.12
C LEU A 132 -15.90 14.90 -1.17
N TYR A 133 -14.78 15.60 -1.45
CA TYR A 133 -13.76 15.10 -2.38
C TYR A 133 -13.14 13.79 -1.89
N ILE A 134 -12.86 13.63 -0.60
CA ILE A 134 -12.33 12.37 -0.05
C ILE A 134 -13.32 11.22 -0.29
N VAL A 135 -14.60 11.44 0.02
CA VAL A 135 -15.67 10.44 -0.15
C VAL A 135 -15.86 10.06 -1.62
N LEU A 136 -15.56 10.95 -2.57
CA LEU A 136 -15.66 10.67 -4.00
C LEU A 136 -14.37 10.06 -4.58
N LEU A 137 -13.22 10.64 -4.26
CA LEU A 137 -11.93 10.29 -4.86
C LEU A 137 -11.38 8.98 -4.32
N ILE A 138 -11.58 8.64 -3.04
CA ILE A 138 -11.12 7.34 -2.51
C ILE A 138 -11.83 6.18 -3.23
N PRO A 139 -13.17 6.10 -3.29
CA PRO A 139 -13.82 5.02 -4.02
C PRO A 139 -13.50 5.01 -5.51
N ALA A 140 -13.32 6.18 -6.14
CA ALA A 140 -12.92 6.28 -7.54
C ALA A 140 -11.49 5.76 -7.78
N GLY A 141 -10.53 6.17 -6.95
CA GLY A 141 -9.15 5.70 -7.02
C GLY A 141 -9.04 4.20 -6.73
N LEU A 142 -9.82 3.70 -5.76
CA LEU A 142 -9.97 2.27 -5.54
C LEU A 142 -10.51 1.54 -6.75
N LEU A 143 -11.48 2.12 -7.47
CA LEU A 143 -12.07 1.49 -8.65
C LEU A 143 -11.02 1.38 -9.76
N ILE A 144 -10.28 2.47 -10.02
CA ILE A 144 -9.17 2.50 -10.98
C ILE A 144 -8.13 1.43 -10.62
N GLY A 145 -7.66 1.44 -9.37
CA GLY A 145 -6.69 0.48 -8.87
C GLY A 145 -7.20 -0.96 -8.91
N SER A 146 -8.49 -1.20 -8.66
CA SER A 146 -9.10 -2.53 -8.70
C SER A 146 -9.25 -3.07 -10.13
N VAL A 147 -9.58 -2.20 -11.09
CA VAL A 147 -9.59 -2.56 -12.51
C VAL A 147 -8.19 -2.94 -12.97
N TRP A 148 -7.19 -2.12 -12.64
CA TRP A 148 -5.80 -2.42 -12.94
C TRP A 148 -5.31 -3.72 -12.28
N LEU A 149 -5.61 -3.89 -10.99
CA LEU A 149 -5.20 -5.07 -10.24
C LEU A 149 -5.89 -6.34 -10.75
N ALA A 150 -7.14 -6.25 -11.22
CA ALA A 150 -7.83 -7.35 -11.88
C ALA A 150 -7.12 -7.77 -13.17
N PHE A 151 -6.69 -6.82 -13.99
CA PHE A 151 -5.89 -7.11 -15.19
C PHE A 151 -4.53 -7.71 -14.83
N LEU A 152 -3.86 -7.20 -13.80
CA LEU A 152 -2.57 -7.72 -13.35
C LEU A 152 -2.69 -9.14 -12.76
N ALA A 153 -3.72 -9.40 -11.96
CA ALA A 153 -4.00 -10.71 -11.39
C ALA A 153 -4.31 -11.75 -12.48
N ARG A 154 -5.11 -11.39 -13.49
CA ARG A 154 -5.31 -12.21 -14.70
C ARG A 154 -4.00 -12.40 -15.46
N ALA A 155 -3.20 -11.34 -15.57
CA ALA A 155 -1.95 -11.41 -16.29
C ALA A 155 -0.91 -12.33 -15.61
N THR A 156 -1.03 -12.56 -14.30
CA THR A 156 -0.19 -13.54 -13.60
C THR A 156 -0.80 -14.95 -13.59
N ALA A 157 -2.09 -15.11 -13.86
CA ALA A 157 -2.79 -16.40 -13.78
C ALA A 157 -2.36 -17.38 -14.88
N PRO A 158 -2.27 -18.69 -14.59
CA PRO A 158 -2.16 -19.72 -15.63
C PRO A 158 -3.39 -19.68 -16.56
N GLU A 159 -3.18 -19.89 -17.86
CA GLU A 159 -4.21 -19.73 -18.91
C GLU A 159 -5.50 -20.53 -18.65
N ALA A 160 -5.43 -21.65 -17.92
CA ALA A 160 -6.58 -22.50 -17.58
C ALA A 160 -7.46 -21.97 -16.42
N SER A 161 -7.09 -20.87 -15.76
CA SER A 161 -7.75 -20.36 -14.54
C SER A 161 -8.76 -19.22 -14.80
N GLU A 162 -8.93 -18.76 -16.04
CA GLU A 162 -9.84 -17.66 -16.37
C GLU A 162 -11.32 -18.08 -16.35
N ARG A 163 -11.95 -18.07 -15.16
CA ARG A 163 -13.37 -18.43 -15.01
C ARG A 163 -14.33 -17.23 -14.88
N GLN A 164 -13.82 -16.03 -14.60
CA GLN A 164 -14.67 -14.83 -14.39
C GLN A 164 -14.31 -13.68 -15.35
N PRO A 165 -15.32 -12.90 -15.80
CA PRO A 165 -15.08 -11.72 -16.62
C PRO A 165 -14.39 -10.63 -15.79
N ALA A 166 -13.48 -9.88 -16.43
CA ALA A 166 -12.60 -8.92 -15.77
C ALA A 166 -13.35 -7.87 -14.94
N TRP A 167 -14.52 -7.40 -15.41
CA TRP A 167 -15.32 -6.40 -14.70
C TRP A 167 -15.94 -6.91 -13.39
N ARG A 168 -16.38 -8.19 -13.34
CA ARG A 168 -16.89 -8.79 -12.09
C ARG A 168 -15.77 -8.95 -11.07
N HIS A 169 -14.61 -9.36 -11.56
CA HIS A 169 -13.42 -9.51 -10.73
C HIS A 169 -12.96 -8.16 -10.17
N ALA A 170 -12.92 -7.10 -11.00
CA ALA A 170 -12.62 -5.74 -10.57
C ALA A 170 -13.63 -5.23 -9.53
N GLY A 171 -14.94 -5.45 -9.75
CA GLY A 171 -15.97 -5.07 -8.78
C GLY A 171 -15.83 -5.79 -7.43
N TRP A 172 -15.43 -7.07 -7.45
CA TRP A 172 -15.13 -7.83 -6.23
C TRP A 172 -13.92 -7.28 -5.48
N ILE A 173 -12.83 -7.00 -6.19
CA ILE A 173 -11.61 -6.40 -5.61
C ILE A 173 -11.96 -5.04 -5.01
N TRP A 174 -12.72 -4.22 -5.74
CA TRP A 174 -13.14 -2.89 -5.28
C TRP A 174 -13.92 -2.96 -3.97
N PHE A 175 -14.97 -3.78 -3.93
CA PHE A 175 -15.80 -3.91 -2.73
C PHE A 175 -15.00 -4.43 -1.52
N ASN A 176 -14.21 -5.49 -1.70
CA ASN A 176 -13.46 -6.08 -0.59
C ASN A 176 -12.29 -5.20 -0.16
N THR A 177 -11.61 -4.50 -1.07
CA THR A 177 -10.53 -3.56 -0.72
C THR A 177 -11.09 -2.34 -0.01
N GLY A 178 -12.26 -1.83 -0.46
CA GLY A 178 -12.98 -0.77 0.24
C GLY A 178 -13.42 -1.18 1.64
N LEU A 179 -13.98 -2.39 1.80
CA LEU A 179 -14.34 -2.94 3.10
C LEU A 179 -13.10 -3.14 3.99
N TYR A 180 -12.00 -3.60 3.43
CA TYR A 180 -10.73 -3.73 4.14
C TYR A 180 -10.24 -2.38 4.66
N LEU A 181 -10.25 -1.34 3.83
CA LEU A 181 -9.89 0.01 4.24
C LEU A 181 -10.80 0.56 5.34
N LEU A 182 -12.12 0.35 5.23
CA LEU A 182 -13.08 0.79 6.25
C LEU A 182 -12.82 0.10 7.59
N LEU A 183 -12.59 -1.22 7.56
CA LEU A 183 -12.25 -2.00 8.77
C LEU A 183 -10.90 -1.60 9.34
N LEU A 184 -9.90 -1.33 8.48
CA LEU A 184 -8.58 -0.88 8.89
C LEU A 184 -8.64 0.51 9.54
N ALA A 185 -9.41 1.45 8.97
CA ALA A 185 -9.62 2.77 9.54
C ALA A 185 -10.36 2.71 10.88
N GLY A 186 -11.41 1.88 10.98
CA GLY A 186 -12.12 1.64 12.23
C GLY A 186 -11.22 1.01 13.31
N ALA A 187 -10.43 0.01 12.94
CA ALA A 187 -9.44 -0.61 13.83
C ALA A 187 -8.38 0.41 14.28
N ALA A 188 -7.81 1.19 13.35
CA ALA A 188 -6.83 2.23 13.67
C ALA A 188 -7.39 3.30 14.62
N LEU A 189 -8.65 3.70 14.44
CA LEU A 189 -9.32 4.66 15.34
C LEU A 189 -9.47 4.07 16.75
N ILE A 190 -10.00 2.84 16.86
CA ILE A 190 -10.18 2.16 18.15
C ILE A 190 -8.82 1.98 18.83
N MET A 191 -7.83 1.47 18.10
CA MET A 191 -6.49 1.26 18.62
C MET A 191 -5.81 2.58 19.02
N GLY A 192 -6.01 3.66 18.26
CA GLY A 192 -5.49 4.99 18.58
C GLY A 192 -6.08 5.54 19.88
N VAL A 193 -7.39 5.39 20.09
CA VAL A 193 -8.05 5.78 21.34
C VAL A 193 -7.53 4.94 22.52
N LEU A 194 -7.48 3.62 22.37
CA LEU A 194 -6.94 2.74 23.41
C LEU A 194 -5.48 3.04 23.74
N PHE A 195 -4.67 3.31 22.71
CA PHE A 195 -3.28 3.68 22.87
C PHE A 195 -3.13 5.04 23.56
N ALA A 196 -3.97 6.04 23.23
CA ALA A 196 -3.97 7.32 23.90
C ALA A 196 -4.30 7.17 25.40
N LEU A 197 -5.34 6.42 25.76
CA LEU A 197 -5.69 6.13 27.15
C LEU A 197 -4.55 5.41 27.88
N PHE A 198 -3.96 4.38 27.26
CA PHE A 198 -2.81 3.67 27.79
C PHE A 198 -1.60 4.58 28.00
N SER A 199 -1.33 5.47 27.03
CA SER A 199 -0.23 6.44 27.11
C SER A 199 -0.42 7.43 28.24
N SER A 200 -1.64 7.94 28.46
CA SER A 200 -1.94 8.86 29.55
C SER A 200 -1.71 8.21 30.92
N ILE A 201 -2.09 6.94 31.08
CA ILE A 201 -1.85 6.18 32.31
C ILE A 201 -0.34 5.95 32.53
N LEU A 202 0.41 5.57 31.49
CA LEU A 202 1.85 5.36 31.61
C LEU A 202 2.60 6.66 31.94
N ILE A 203 2.24 7.79 31.32
CA ILE A 203 2.84 9.09 31.62
C ILE A 203 2.54 9.51 33.07
N LEU A 204 1.32 9.26 33.55
CA LEU A 204 0.96 9.55 34.94
C LEU A 204 1.78 8.71 35.94
N LEU A 205 2.02 7.43 35.64
CA LEU A 205 2.68 6.49 36.55
C LEU A 205 4.22 6.57 36.51
N LEU A 206 4.80 6.71 35.32
CA LEU A 206 6.25 6.67 35.10
C LEU A 206 6.87 8.05 34.79
N GLY A 207 6.03 9.08 34.66
CA GLY A 207 6.43 10.42 34.30
C GLY A 207 6.61 10.65 32.78
N PRO A 208 6.92 11.89 32.36
CA PRO A 208 6.98 12.29 30.96
C PRO A 208 8.04 11.56 30.12
N SER A 209 9.10 11.06 30.75
CA SER A 209 10.18 10.32 30.06
C SER A 209 9.70 8.99 29.45
N SER A 210 8.57 8.45 29.87
CA SER A 210 7.95 7.24 29.29
C SER A 210 7.53 7.40 27.82
N GLN A 211 7.42 8.65 27.32
CA GLN A 211 7.06 8.95 25.93
C GLN A 211 8.00 8.32 24.89
N TYR A 212 9.29 8.18 25.21
CA TYR A 212 10.25 7.56 24.28
C TYR A 212 9.99 6.06 24.13
N ALA A 213 9.66 5.37 25.23
CA ALA A 213 9.30 3.95 25.20
C ALA A 213 8.00 3.73 24.43
N LEU A 214 7.01 4.62 24.61
CA LEU A 214 5.76 4.61 23.86
C LEU A 214 5.97 4.79 22.35
N LEU A 215 6.89 5.69 21.95
CA LEU A 215 7.24 5.90 20.55
C LEU A 215 7.88 4.66 19.93
N VAL A 216 8.83 4.04 20.62
CA VAL A 216 9.48 2.78 20.18
C VAL A 216 8.46 1.66 20.06
N LEU A 217 7.56 1.51 21.04
CA LEU A 217 6.50 0.50 21.02
C LEU A 217 5.54 0.72 19.85
N SER A 218 5.15 1.97 19.60
CA SER A 218 4.25 2.35 18.48
C SER A 218 4.88 2.04 17.13
N PHE A 219 6.15 2.38 16.97
CA PHE A 219 6.92 2.11 15.77
C PHE A 219 7.03 0.60 15.52
N TRP A 220 7.39 -0.15 16.57
CA TRP A 220 7.46 -1.61 16.52
C TRP A 220 6.13 -2.24 16.12
N PHE A 221 5.05 -1.85 16.80
CA PHE A 221 3.70 -2.34 16.50
C PHE A 221 3.30 -2.06 15.04
N THR A 222 3.54 -0.85 14.56
CA THR A 222 3.20 -0.43 13.19
C THR A 222 3.94 -1.27 12.15
N ILE A 223 5.24 -1.52 12.35
CA ILE A 223 6.04 -2.35 11.45
C ILE A 223 5.49 -3.77 11.39
N TRP A 224 5.29 -4.43 12.53
CA TRP A 224 4.86 -5.82 12.55
C TRP A 224 3.44 -6.01 12.03
N PHE A 225 2.55 -5.08 12.36
CA PHE A 225 1.20 -5.05 11.84
C PHE A 225 1.21 -4.85 10.31
N GLY A 226 2.01 -3.91 9.80
CA GLY A 226 2.19 -3.68 8.37
C GLY A 226 2.73 -4.90 7.63
N ILE A 227 3.75 -5.57 8.17
CA ILE A 227 4.32 -6.79 7.59
C ILE A 227 3.26 -7.90 7.54
N GLY A 228 2.50 -8.11 8.62
CA GLY A 228 1.44 -9.13 8.69
C GLY A 228 0.31 -8.92 7.69
N LEU A 229 0.02 -7.68 7.32
CA LEU A 229 -1.07 -7.31 6.39
C LEU A 229 -0.60 -7.05 4.95
N SER A 230 0.70 -7.17 4.67
CA SER A 230 1.31 -6.86 3.37
C SER A 230 0.67 -7.59 2.18
N PHE A 231 0.09 -8.78 2.38
CA PHE A 231 -0.50 -9.59 1.31
C PHE A 231 -2.02 -9.67 1.33
N VAL A 232 -2.72 -8.84 2.11
CA VAL A 232 -4.20 -8.85 2.15
C VAL A 232 -4.78 -8.61 0.76
N ILE A 233 -4.22 -7.64 0.03
CA ILE A 233 -4.71 -7.23 -1.29
C ILE A 233 -4.37 -8.29 -2.33
N SER A 234 -3.18 -8.87 -2.24
CA SER A 234 -2.80 -10.04 -3.05
C SER A 234 -3.77 -11.20 -2.86
N ALA A 235 -4.19 -11.49 -1.62
CA ALA A 235 -5.15 -12.54 -1.32
C ALA A 235 -6.55 -12.25 -1.88
N ILE A 236 -7.03 -11.00 -1.78
CA ILE A 236 -8.32 -10.57 -2.36
C ILE A 236 -8.28 -10.72 -3.88
N ALA A 237 -7.23 -10.23 -4.52
CA ALA A 237 -7.11 -10.20 -5.97
C ALA A 237 -6.86 -11.58 -6.57
N LEU A 238 -5.95 -12.37 -6.01
CA LEU A 238 -5.57 -13.65 -6.63
C LEU A 238 -6.53 -14.78 -6.26
N ASP A 239 -7.03 -14.79 -5.03
CA ASP A 239 -7.81 -15.92 -4.54
C ASP A 239 -9.32 -15.65 -4.50
N GLY A 240 -9.77 -14.42 -4.78
CA GLY A 240 -11.19 -14.06 -4.78
C GLY A 240 -11.87 -14.26 -3.44
N VAL A 241 -11.16 -14.08 -2.32
CA VAL A 241 -11.71 -14.26 -0.97
C VAL A 241 -12.13 -12.95 -0.32
N ASN A 242 -13.00 -13.06 0.68
CA ASN A 242 -13.41 -11.91 1.48
C ASN A 242 -12.29 -11.38 2.40
N VAL A 243 -12.49 -10.19 2.94
CA VAL A 243 -11.50 -9.48 3.78
C VAL A 243 -11.00 -10.31 4.96
N ALA A 244 -11.91 -10.94 5.73
CA ALA A 244 -11.52 -11.71 6.90
C ALA A 244 -10.59 -12.88 6.54
N ARG A 245 -10.93 -13.61 5.47
CA ARG A 245 -10.10 -14.71 4.97
C ARG A 245 -8.80 -14.21 4.34
N ALA A 246 -8.82 -13.05 3.68
CA ALA A 246 -7.63 -12.41 3.12
C ALA A 246 -6.62 -12.01 4.21
N VAL A 247 -7.09 -11.37 5.29
CA VAL A 247 -6.28 -11.04 6.48
C VAL A 247 -5.68 -12.30 7.09
N TRP A 248 -6.51 -13.32 7.32
CA TRP A 248 -6.04 -14.60 7.85
C TRP A 248 -4.95 -15.22 6.96
N ARG A 249 -5.14 -15.23 5.63
CA ARG A 249 -4.16 -15.77 4.68
C ARG A 249 -2.87 -14.97 4.67
N SER A 250 -2.95 -13.64 4.66
CA SER A 250 -1.77 -12.76 4.74
C SER A 250 -0.93 -13.11 5.96
N ILE A 251 -1.54 -13.08 7.16
CA ILE A 251 -0.84 -13.37 8.42
C ILE A 251 -0.23 -14.78 8.40
N ASN A 252 -0.94 -15.77 7.88
CA ASN A 252 -0.45 -17.15 7.83
C ASN A 252 0.68 -17.37 6.82
N VAL A 253 0.67 -16.65 5.69
CA VAL A 253 1.74 -16.69 4.68
C VAL A 253 2.98 -16.00 5.22
N VAL A 254 2.82 -14.80 5.80
CA VAL A 254 3.91 -14.02 6.42
C VAL A 254 4.54 -14.80 7.55
N GLY A 255 3.75 -15.31 8.50
CA GLY A 255 4.28 -16.01 9.69
C GLY A 255 5.07 -17.27 9.35
N ARG A 256 4.74 -17.96 8.25
CA ARG A 256 5.48 -19.14 7.77
C ARG A 256 6.72 -18.81 6.94
N ASN A 257 6.79 -17.60 6.40
CA ASN A 257 7.82 -17.19 5.44
C ASN A 257 8.42 -15.84 5.83
N LEU A 258 8.61 -15.60 7.13
CA LEU A 258 8.91 -14.26 7.66
C LEU A 258 10.18 -13.68 7.05
N SER A 259 11.28 -14.44 7.05
CA SER A 259 12.57 -13.96 6.53
C SER A 259 12.51 -13.64 5.03
N SER A 260 11.85 -14.48 4.24
CA SER A 260 11.66 -14.22 2.80
C SER A 260 10.72 -13.03 2.56
N THR A 261 9.70 -12.85 3.40
CA THR A 261 8.77 -11.72 3.30
C THR A 261 9.50 -10.42 3.61
N ILE A 262 10.28 -10.38 4.69
CA ILE A 262 11.11 -9.22 5.04
C ILE A 262 12.10 -8.93 3.90
N GLY A 263 12.78 -9.95 3.37
CA GLY A 263 13.71 -9.79 2.24
C GLY A 263 13.04 -9.19 1.01
N LEU A 264 11.85 -9.67 0.64
CA LEU A 264 11.07 -9.10 -0.46
C LEU A 264 10.68 -7.64 -0.18
N LEU A 265 10.10 -7.37 0.99
CA LEU A 265 9.63 -6.02 1.34
C LEU A 265 10.79 -5.01 1.38
N LEU A 266 11.95 -5.41 1.91
CA LEU A 266 13.15 -4.57 1.93
C LEU A 266 13.67 -4.29 0.52
N LEU A 267 13.69 -5.29 -0.37
CA LEU A 267 14.10 -5.09 -1.76
C LEU A 267 13.11 -4.19 -2.51
N ILE A 268 11.80 -4.41 -2.35
CA ILE A 268 10.76 -3.54 -2.93
C ILE A 268 10.92 -2.12 -2.42
N LEU A 269 11.11 -1.92 -1.11
CA LEU A 269 11.33 -0.62 -0.51
C LEU A 269 12.58 0.06 -1.08
N LEU A 270 13.71 -0.66 -1.12
CA LEU A 270 14.97 -0.14 -1.65
C LEU A 270 14.85 0.28 -3.12
N LEU A 271 14.23 -0.57 -3.95
CA LEU A 271 14.04 -0.28 -5.37
C LEU A 271 13.04 0.87 -5.56
N SER A 272 11.89 0.81 -4.90
CA SER A 272 10.85 1.84 -5.01
C SER A 272 11.36 3.22 -4.59
N GLU A 273 11.99 3.33 -3.42
CA GLU A 273 12.53 4.61 -2.93
C GLU A 273 13.77 5.05 -3.71
N GLY A 274 14.68 4.10 -4.01
CA GLY A 274 15.91 4.38 -4.74
C GLY A 274 15.64 4.94 -6.13
N PHE A 275 14.77 4.28 -6.90
CA PHE A 275 14.42 4.75 -8.24
C PHE A 275 13.58 6.03 -8.22
N THR A 276 12.70 6.21 -7.24
CA THR A 276 11.96 7.49 -7.10
C THR A 276 12.92 8.67 -6.98
N ARG A 277 14.00 8.55 -6.19
CA ARG A 277 15.04 9.59 -6.09
C ARG A 277 15.75 9.85 -7.42
N ILE A 278 16.04 8.80 -8.19
CA ILE A 278 16.64 8.93 -9.53
C ILE A 278 15.71 9.69 -10.47
N TRP A 279 14.41 9.35 -10.47
CA TRP A 279 13.42 10.02 -11.31
C TRP A 279 13.21 11.49 -10.96
N LEU A 280 13.29 11.84 -9.67
CA LEU A 280 13.23 13.22 -9.20
C LEU A 280 14.42 14.06 -9.72
N LEU A 281 15.61 13.49 -9.80
CA LEU A 281 16.80 14.21 -10.28
C LEU A 281 16.70 14.58 -11.77
N ILE A 282 16.11 13.71 -12.58
CA ILE A 282 15.96 13.96 -14.03
C ILE A 282 14.66 14.71 -14.35
N GLY A 283 13.70 14.74 -13.42
CA GLY A 283 12.35 15.30 -13.59
C GLY A 283 12.28 16.83 -13.76
N GLY A 284 13.40 17.55 -13.68
CA GLY A 284 13.44 19.03 -13.80
C GLY A 284 13.10 19.57 -15.20
N SER A 285 12.89 18.70 -16.19
CA SER A 285 12.46 19.07 -17.53
C SER A 285 11.21 18.27 -17.94
N THR A 286 10.39 18.80 -18.84
CA THR A 286 9.20 18.11 -19.39
C THR A 286 9.53 16.71 -19.94
N LEU A 287 10.65 16.57 -20.65
CA LEU A 287 11.11 15.28 -21.17
C LEU A 287 11.56 14.34 -20.04
N GLY A 288 12.36 14.85 -19.10
CA GLY A 288 12.82 14.07 -17.95
C GLY A 288 11.69 13.60 -17.05
N LEU A 289 10.65 14.43 -16.84
CA LEU A 289 9.44 14.05 -16.11
C LEU A 289 8.67 12.95 -16.84
N SER A 290 8.54 13.04 -18.17
CA SER A 290 7.87 12.01 -18.99
C SER A 290 8.60 10.65 -18.89
N ILE A 291 9.94 10.67 -18.94
CA ILE A 291 10.79 9.48 -18.72
C ILE A 291 10.63 8.96 -17.29
N GLY A 292 10.61 9.84 -16.30
CA GLY A 292 10.41 9.50 -14.89
C GLY A 292 9.07 8.82 -14.64
N ILE A 293 7.98 9.35 -15.21
CA ILE A 293 6.63 8.75 -15.15
C ILE A 293 6.66 7.33 -15.74
N LEU A 294 7.24 7.17 -16.94
CA LEU A 294 7.32 5.86 -17.61
C LEU A 294 8.17 4.86 -16.82
N GLY A 295 9.34 5.28 -16.34
CA GLY A 295 10.25 4.44 -15.57
C GLY A 295 9.67 4.05 -14.21
N HIS A 296 9.01 4.98 -13.51
CA HIS A 296 8.34 4.69 -12.25
C HIS A 296 7.15 3.74 -12.44
N ALA A 297 6.34 3.94 -13.49
CA ALA A 297 5.27 2.99 -13.83
C ALA A 297 5.83 1.60 -14.12
N TYR A 298 6.88 1.49 -14.94
CA TYR A 298 7.52 0.21 -15.27
C TYR A 298 8.00 -0.53 -14.03
N ILE A 299 8.79 0.13 -13.17
CA ILE A 299 9.32 -0.49 -11.94
C ILE A 299 8.19 -0.80 -10.97
N GLY A 300 7.26 0.13 -10.76
CA GLY A 300 6.17 -0.05 -9.82
C GLY A 300 5.26 -1.22 -10.18
N VAL A 301 4.90 -1.38 -11.47
CA VAL A 301 4.12 -2.52 -11.93
C VAL A 301 4.91 -3.83 -11.71
N ALA A 302 6.23 -3.81 -11.88
CA ALA A 302 7.08 -5.01 -11.76
C ALA A 302 7.12 -5.49 -10.32
N LEU A 303 7.30 -4.56 -9.39
CA LEU A 303 7.34 -4.83 -7.96
C LEU A 303 5.98 -5.31 -7.44
N THR A 304 4.87 -4.72 -7.93
CA THR A 304 3.53 -5.21 -7.56
C THR A 304 3.27 -6.61 -8.13
N ALA A 305 3.66 -6.86 -9.39
CA ALA A 305 3.57 -8.20 -9.99
C ALA A 305 4.41 -9.23 -9.21
N ALA A 306 5.63 -8.88 -8.82
CA ALA A 306 6.50 -9.72 -8.01
C ALA A 306 5.86 -10.06 -6.65
N THR A 307 5.19 -9.09 -6.02
CA THR A 307 4.47 -9.29 -4.75
C THR A 307 3.31 -10.28 -4.90
N LEU A 308 2.55 -10.18 -6.00
CA LEU A 308 1.46 -11.12 -6.32
C LEU A 308 1.99 -12.54 -6.56
N LEU A 309 3.06 -12.68 -7.36
CA LEU A 309 3.67 -13.97 -7.67
C LEU A 309 4.29 -14.61 -6.43
N PHE A 310 5.00 -13.82 -5.61
CA PHE A 310 5.54 -14.28 -4.33
C PHE A 310 4.43 -14.81 -3.43
N TYR A 311 3.37 -14.02 -3.20
CA TYR A 311 2.24 -14.46 -2.38
C TYR A 311 1.65 -15.78 -2.89
N ARG A 312 1.35 -15.87 -4.19
CA ARG A 312 0.75 -17.05 -4.79
C ARG A 312 1.60 -18.28 -4.57
N ALA A 313 2.90 -18.21 -4.85
CA ALA A 313 3.82 -19.34 -4.71
C ALA A 313 3.86 -19.88 -3.27
N ARG A 314 3.89 -19.00 -2.25
CA ARG A 314 3.88 -19.45 -0.84
C ARG A 314 2.53 -20.01 -0.43
N TYR A 315 1.46 -19.37 -0.88
CA TYR A 315 0.11 -19.81 -0.55
C TYR A 315 -0.17 -21.19 -1.15
N GLU A 316 0.16 -21.42 -2.41
CA GLU A 316 0.03 -22.73 -3.06
C GLU A 316 0.87 -23.80 -2.38
N HIS A 317 2.14 -23.51 -2.08
CA HIS A 317 3.00 -24.43 -1.35
C HIS A 317 2.40 -24.82 0.01
N TRP A 318 1.84 -23.85 0.75
CA TRP A 318 1.13 -24.12 2.00
C TRP A 318 -0.13 -24.97 1.82
N GLN A 319 -0.89 -24.80 0.74
CA GLN A 319 -2.06 -25.64 0.45
C GLN A 319 -1.66 -27.08 0.15
N ARG A 320 -0.64 -27.29 -0.70
CA ARG A 320 -0.14 -28.63 -1.05
C ARG A 320 0.34 -29.39 0.19
N LEU A 321 1.11 -28.72 1.06
CA LEU A 321 1.51 -29.31 2.34
C LEU A 321 0.32 -29.75 3.21
N ARG A 322 -0.72 -28.92 3.29
CA ARG A 322 -1.93 -29.26 4.06
C ARG A 322 -2.70 -30.44 3.46
N GLN A 323 -2.81 -30.50 2.14
CA GLN A 323 -3.46 -31.61 1.44
C GLN A 323 -2.70 -32.93 1.68
N ASN A 324 -1.37 -32.93 1.51
CA ASN A 324 -0.54 -34.11 1.71
C ASN A 324 -0.62 -34.64 3.15
N VAL A 325 -0.62 -33.75 4.15
CA VAL A 325 -0.79 -34.14 5.56
C VAL A 325 -2.18 -34.73 5.81
N ALA A 326 -3.24 -34.17 5.21
CA ALA A 326 -4.59 -34.68 5.34
C ALA A 326 -4.74 -36.07 4.69
N GLU A 327 -4.17 -36.27 3.51
CA GLU A 327 -4.15 -37.55 2.80
C GLU A 327 -3.36 -38.62 3.56
N ALA A 328 -2.19 -38.26 4.10
CA ALA A 328 -1.40 -39.18 4.92
C ALA A 328 -2.17 -39.64 6.16
N ARG A 329 -2.90 -38.72 6.82
CA ARG A 329 -3.76 -39.05 7.97
C ARG A 329 -4.93 -39.95 7.58
N ARG A 330 -5.54 -39.75 6.41
CA ARG A 330 -6.61 -40.63 5.88
C ARG A 330 -6.09 -42.04 5.62
N LYS A 331 -4.97 -42.18 4.89
CA LYS A 331 -4.34 -43.48 4.62
C LYS A 331 -4.01 -44.25 5.91
N GLN A 332 -3.51 -43.55 6.94
CA GLN A 332 -3.24 -44.15 8.25
C GLN A 332 -4.50 -44.62 8.99
N ALA A 333 -5.64 -43.94 8.81
CA ALA A 333 -6.91 -44.36 9.39
C ALA A 333 -7.44 -45.62 8.69
N ASP A 334 -7.35 -45.68 7.36
CA ASP A 334 -7.83 -46.81 6.55
C ASP A 334 -7.00 -48.09 6.77
N THR A 335 -5.71 -47.97 7.12
CA THR A 335 -4.84 -49.12 7.40
C THR A 335 -5.06 -49.72 8.81
N ARG A 336 -5.83 -49.04 9.67
CA ARG A 336 -6.10 -49.48 11.06
C ARG A 336 -7.46 -50.17 11.22
N LEU A 337 -8.24 -50.27 10.15
CA LEU A 337 -9.52 -50.99 10.07
C LEU A 337 -9.31 -52.35 9.39
#